data_AF-A0A284R860-F1
#
_entry.id   AF-A0A284R860-F1
#
_cell.length_a   1.000
_cell.length_b   1.000
_cell.length_c   1.000
_cell.angle_alpha   90.00
_cell.angle_beta   90.00
_cell.angle_gamma   90.00
#
_symmetry.space_group_name_H-M   'P 1'
#
loop_
_entity.id
_entity.type
_entity.pdbx_description
1 polymer ?
#
loop_
_entity_poly.entity_id
_entity_poly.type
_entity_poly.pdbx_seq_one_letter_code
_entity_poly.pdbx_strand_id
1 'polypeptide(L)'
;MEALEWDDMSLTAIAKCCHILKESEGITDYKLMLSYLQLVITCDRRHKEAHKQGLGSLSMEYFANEAGIKSTTFQSWYSQGTCLIYLAAAATPFILLLLAATTMRIEVCHPKYSSMEHISGLAVLLRCPTAGEPVYKLIMELLIPHIRCLIPLTTPLDMPWFKLSFWDNSAGQWGVHQFSDIQLNQQRLDKIRVNFFHLPPPSSIWMSVHEQPCNTPVLPHLTSIYTSPEALKTSYNMCPVHTITTPFQIPTNCSERSKAIEAVPVASLSELEERLNNFYDSKGKKKDRDSYLLIDTDICDGKTLLIQDKNAQPVADMVENLPHLWGSVILQLQTTWKGEFEDDHSQRDDYHYLSWHCDYFNRYMERGYDAPDNASPYYTHKEDFLEDIGESDLLANIFQDIMTFVNMHIHTLLPNLYKELTIFVDHLPLNDQSSVYPFSGFVINVGVATNGHHDGFDKITCVVIPFGDWEGGELCLHEAGHVWCLKP
;
A
#
# COMPACT_ATOMS: atom_id res chain seq x y z
N MET A 1 8.20 16.48 30.64
CA MET A 1 7.69 15.13 30.33
C MET A 1 7.13 14.55 31.61
N GLU A 2 5.93 14.00 31.57
CA GLU A 2 5.48 13.05 32.60
C GLU A 2 6.33 11.77 32.50
N ALA A 3 6.45 11.01 33.60
CA ALA A 3 6.99 9.67 33.52
C ALA A 3 5.98 8.76 32.79
N LEU A 4 6.45 8.04 31.77
CA LEU A 4 5.67 6.97 31.15
C LEU A 4 5.72 5.75 32.09
N GLU A 5 4.58 5.41 32.69
CA GLU A 5 4.43 4.19 33.49
C GLU A 5 4.25 3.01 32.54
N TRP A 6 5.33 2.25 32.32
CA TRP A 6 5.35 1.13 31.37
C TRP A 6 4.76 -0.18 31.92
N ASP A 7 4.49 -0.24 33.22
CA ASP A 7 3.99 -1.43 33.90
C ASP A 7 2.45 -1.51 33.93
N ASP A 8 1.73 -0.43 33.58
CA ASP A 8 0.28 -0.49 33.38
C ASP A 8 -0.07 -1.04 31.99
N MET A 9 -0.58 -2.28 31.99
CA MET A 9 -1.05 -2.99 30.79
C MET A 9 -2.49 -2.60 30.37
N SER A 10 -3.08 -1.55 30.96
CA SER A 10 -4.39 -1.04 30.56
C SER A 10 -4.39 -0.49 29.15
N LEU A 11 -5.54 -0.60 28.46
CA LEU A 11 -5.69 -0.12 27.09
C LEU A 11 -5.49 1.41 27.01
N THR A 12 -5.90 2.13 28.06
CA THR A 12 -5.75 3.58 28.23
C THR A 12 -4.29 3.99 28.42
N ALA A 13 -3.49 3.25 29.22
CA ALA A 13 -2.06 3.53 29.39
C ALA A 13 -1.28 3.26 28.09
N ILE A 14 -1.52 2.13 27.43
CA ILE A 14 -0.91 1.82 26.12
C ILE A 14 -1.26 2.90 25.09
N ALA A 15 -2.51 3.35 25.03
CA ALA A 15 -2.93 4.46 24.17
C ALA A 15 -2.25 5.80 24.50
N LYS A 16 -2.05 6.12 25.80
CA LYS A 16 -1.31 7.30 26.24
C LYS A 16 0.17 7.23 25.81
N CYS A 17 0.81 6.06 25.92
CA CYS A 17 2.15 5.82 25.40
C CYS A 17 2.22 6.05 23.88
N CYS A 18 1.31 5.45 23.10
CA CYS A 18 1.22 5.64 21.65
C CYS A 18 1.08 7.11 21.24
N HIS A 19 0.35 7.92 22.01
CA HIS A 19 0.18 9.34 21.75
C HIS A 19 1.48 10.13 22.02
N ILE A 20 2.08 9.97 23.21
CA ILE A 20 3.29 10.70 23.63
C ILE A 20 4.51 10.36 22.76
N LEU A 21 4.62 9.10 22.34
CA LEU A 21 5.76 8.60 21.57
C LEU A 21 5.69 8.90 20.07
N LYS A 22 4.67 9.63 19.59
CA LYS A 22 4.52 9.94 18.15
C LYS A 22 5.49 11.05 17.67
N GLU A 23 6.08 11.83 18.57
CA GLU A 23 6.72 13.12 18.27
C GLU A 23 8.24 13.19 18.55
N SER A 24 8.95 12.07 18.66
CA SER A 24 10.44 12.09 18.77
C SER A 24 11.10 10.84 18.17
N GLU A 25 12.44 10.88 18.02
CA GLU A 25 13.20 10.03 17.10
C GLU A 25 13.88 8.81 17.75
N GLY A 26 14.13 7.77 16.95
CA GLY A 26 15.03 6.64 17.19
C GLY A 26 14.57 5.70 18.30
N ILE A 27 15.04 5.92 19.54
CA ILE A 27 14.61 5.11 20.69
C ILE A 27 13.11 5.31 21.00
N THR A 28 12.54 6.45 20.60
CA THR A 28 11.10 6.69 20.66
C THR A 28 10.35 5.91 19.59
N ASP A 29 10.86 5.85 18.35
CA ASP A 29 10.27 5.03 17.28
C ASP A 29 10.19 3.56 17.69
N TYR A 30 11.25 3.02 18.29
CA TYR A 30 11.28 1.67 18.87
C TYR A 30 10.19 1.48 19.94
N LYS A 31 10.11 2.39 20.91
CA LYS A 31 9.10 2.34 21.99
C LYS A 31 7.67 2.42 21.45
N LEU A 32 7.43 3.24 20.43
CA LEU A 32 6.14 3.36 19.76
C LEU A 32 5.76 2.05 19.04
N MET A 33 6.71 1.43 18.34
CA MET A 33 6.52 0.12 17.70
C MET A 33 6.18 -0.96 18.74
N LEU A 34 6.81 -0.94 19.92
CA LEU A 34 6.45 -1.84 21.01
C LEU A 34 5.06 -1.55 21.58
N SER A 35 4.67 -0.28 21.77
CA SER A 35 3.32 0.07 22.20
C SER A 35 2.25 -0.41 21.21
N TYR A 36 2.50 -0.31 19.90
CA TYR A 36 1.60 -0.84 18.87
C TYR A 36 1.53 -2.38 18.88
N LEU A 37 2.67 -3.08 18.97
CA LEU A 37 2.69 -4.54 19.08
C LEU A 37 1.93 -5.02 20.33
N GLN A 38 2.18 -4.37 21.47
CA GLN A 38 1.55 -4.72 22.74
C GLN A 38 0.05 -4.38 22.79
N LEU A 39 -0.38 -3.32 22.11
CA LEU A 39 -1.80 -3.00 21.88
C LEU A 39 -2.55 -4.18 21.24
N VAL A 40 -1.96 -4.77 20.20
CA VAL A 40 -2.59 -5.86 19.43
C VAL A 40 -2.57 -7.18 20.20
N ILE A 41 -1.51 -7.48 20.97
CA ILE A 41 -1.51 -8.60 21.94
C ILE A 41 -2.70 -8.46 22.93
N THR A 42 -2.95 -7.24 23.42
CA THR A 42 -4.04 -6.97 24.37
C THR A 42 -5.42 -7.13 23.73
N CYS A 43 -5.60 -6.72 22.47
CA CYS A 43 -6.84 -6.92 21.72
C CYS A 43 -7.12 -8.41 21.47
N ASP A 44 -6.13 -9.17 21.00
CA ASP A 44 -6.23 -10.63 20.77
C ASP A 44 -6.66 -11.39 22.05
N ARG A 45 -6.08 -11.03 23.20
CA ARG A 45 -6.53 -11.55 24.51
C ARG A 45 -8.01 -11.25 24.75
N ARG A 46 -8.46 -10.00 24.56
CA ARG A 46 -9.86 -9.62 24.79
C ARG A 46 -10.83 -10.31 23.82
N HIS A 47 -10.47 -10.49 22.55
CA HIS A 47 -11.26 -11.32 21.62
C HIS A 47 -11.40 -12.76 22.11
N LYS A 48 -10.30 -13.39 22.55
CA LYS A 48 -10.29 -14.76 23.08
C LYS A 48 -11.09 -14.89 24.38
N GLU A 49 -11.13 -13.85 25.20
CA GLU A 49 -11.90 -13.79 26.44
C GLU A 49 -13.40 -13.62 26.16
N ALA A 50 -13.78 -12.72 25.26
CA ALA A 50 -15.16 -12.55 24.79
C ALA A 50 -15.70 -13.86 24.19
N HIS A 51 -14.96 -14.49 23.28
CA HIS A 51 -15.35 -15.76 22.66
C HIS A 51 -15.50 -16.91 23.69
N LYS A 52 -14.68 -16.94 24.76
CA LYS A 52 -14.84 -17.90 25.87
C LYS A 52 -16.12 -17.68 26.68
N GLN A 53 -16.60 -16.44 26.75
CA GLN A 53 -17.85 -16.06 27.42
C GLN A 53 -19.08 -16.23 26.52
N GLY A 54 -18.93 -16.70 25.28
CA GLY A 54 -20.01 -16.78 24.29
C GLY A 54 -20.40 -15.42 23.68
N LEU A 55 -19.63 -14.37 23.96
CA LEU A 55 -19.76 -13.09 23.29
C LEU A 55 -19.13 -13.17 21.89
N GLY A 56 -19.70 -12.45 20.94
CA GLY A 56 -19.16 -12.35 19.57
C GLY A 56 -17.81 -11.63 19.52
N SER A 57 -17.27 -11.49 18.30
CA SER A 57 -16.04 -10.71 18.11
C SER A 57 -16.26 -9.24 18.48
N LEU A 58 -15.35 -8.67 19.25
CA LEU A 58 -15.37 -7.26 19.64
C LEU A 58 -15.02 -6.38 18.44
N SER A 59 -15.67 -5.23 18.27
CA SER A 59 -15.36 -4.29 17.18
C SER A 59 -14.14 -3.43 17.52
N MET A 60 -13.46 -2.88 16.50
CA MET A 60 -12.41 -1.87 16.72
C MET A 60 -12.96 -0.61 17.39
N GLU A 61 -14.24 -0.29 17.17
CA GLU A 61 -14.95 0.78 17.87
C GLU A 61 -15.11 0.49 19.38
N TYR A 62 -15.40 -0.76 19.78
CA TYR A 62 -15.44 -1.14 21.20
C TYR A 62 -14.09 -0.86 21.88
N PHE A 63 -12.98 -1.29 21.27
CA PHE A 63 -11.65 -1.05 21.82
C PHE A 63 -11.25 0.43 21.80
N ALA A 64 -11.60 1.17 20.75
CA ALA A 64 -11.36 2.61 20.69
C ALA A 64 -12.11 3.36 21.81
N ASN A 65 -13.37 2.99 22.06
CA ASN A 65 -14.17 3.54 23.16
C ASN A 65 -13.62 3.15 24.54
N GLU A 66 -13.17 1.90 24.74
CA GLU A 66 -12.48 1.48 25.98
C GLU A 66 -11.14 2.22 26.18
N ALA A 67 -10.43 2.56 25.10
CA ALA A 67 -9.19 3.34 25.15
C ALA A 67 -9.41 4.85 25.36
N GLY A 68 -10.62 5.37 25.09
CA GLY A 68 -10.90 6.81 25.03
C GLY A 68 -10.36 7.50 23.77
N ILE A 69 -10.20 6.76 22.67
CA ILE A 69 -9.53 7.19 21.43
C ILE A 69 -10.52 7.15 20.24
N LYS A 70 -10.30 7.98 19.21
CA LYS A 70 -11.09 7.92 17.97
C LYS A 70 -10.88 6.59 17.25
N SER A 71 -11.96 5.94 16.81
CA SER A 71 -11.93 4.63 16.13
C SER A 71 -10.90 4.55 14.99
N THR A 72 -10.85 5.55 14.09
CA THR A 72 -9.87 5.61 13.00
C THR A 72 -8.41 5.70 13.46
N THR A 73 -8.14 6.36 14.58
CA THR A 73 -6.80 6.42 15.19
C THR A 73 -6.41 5.09 15.82
N PHE A 74 -7.35 4.46 16.53
CA PHE A 74 -7.15 3.13 17.12
C PHE A 74 -6.90 2.06 16.05
N GLN A 75 -7.72 2.05 14.99
CA GLN A 75 -7.57 1.16 13.82
C GLN A 75 -6.22 1.35 13.12
N SER A 76 -5.75 2.60 12.99
CA SER A 76 -4.42 2.89 12.45
C SER A 76 -3.29 2.32 13.33
N TRP A 77 -3.40 2.43 14.65
CA TRP A 77 -2.43 1.84 15.59
C TRP A 77 -2.49 0.30 15.60
N TYR A 78 -3.68 -0.28 15.52
CA TYR A 78 -3.88 -1.73 15.45
C TYR A 78 -3.30 -2.32 14.16
N SER A 79 -3.49 -1.65 13.02
CA SER A 79 -2.89 -2.05 11.74
C SER A 79 -1.35 -2.03 11.80
N GLN A 80 -0.77 -0.94 12.32
CA GLN A 80 0.68 -0.83 12.54
C GLN A 80 1.20 -1.94 13.47
N GLY A 81 0.51 -2.19 14.59
CA GLY A 81 0.86 -3.25 15.54
C GLY A 81 0.77 -4.66 14.95
N THR A 82 -0.17 -4.88 14.02
CA THR A 82 -0.32 -6.15 13.30
C THR A 82 0.90 -6.43 12.42
N CYS A 83 1.34 -5.46 11.61
CA CYS A 83 2.59 -5.58 10.82
C CYS A 83 3.79 -5.94 11.72
N LEU A 84 3.90 -5.29 12.88
CA LEU A 84 5.01 -5.48 13.81
C LEU A 84 4.97 -6.85 14.51
N ILE A 85 3.78 -7.41 14.77
CA ILE A 85 3.63 -8.78 15.27
C ILE A 85 4.14 -9.81 14.25
N TYR A 86 3.78 -9.67 12.96
CA TYR A 86 4.26 -10.59 11.93
C TYR A 86 5.80 -10.60 11.83
N LEU A 87 6.46 -9.43 11.89
CA LEU A 87 7.92 -9.36 11.87
C LEU A 87 8.58 -9.88 13.16
N ALA A 88 8.01 -9.57 14.34
CA ALA A 88 8.52 -10.05 15.62
C ALA A 88 8.35 -11.57 15.81
N ALA A 89 7.28 -12.15 15.23
CA ALA A 89 7.05 -13.59 15.17
C ALA A 89 7.96 -14.26 14.14
N ALA A 90 8.15 -13.62 12.98
CA ALA A 90 9.02 -14.11 11.92
C ALA A 90 10.47 -14.33 12.36
N ALA A 91 11.04 -13.29 12.97
CA ALA A 91 12.41 -13.27 13.46
C ALA A 91 12.42 -13.34 15.00
N THR A 92 12.64 -12.21 15.65
CA THR A 92 12.60 -12.05 17.11
C THR A 92 12.10 -10.64 17.43
N PRO A 93 11.61 -10.35 18.65
CA PRO A 93 11.26 -8.98 19.05
C PRO A 93 12.40 -7.94 18.94
N PHE A 94 13.68 -8.37 18.88
CA PHE A 94 14.81 -7.47 18.60
C PHE A 94 14.82 -6.90 17.18
N ILE A 95 14.12 -7.50 16.20
CA ILE A 95 14.04 -6.95 14.84
C ILE A 95 13.43 -5.54 14.84
N LEU A 96 12.55 -5.25 15.80
CA LEU A 96 11.92 -3.94 15.95
C LEU A 96 12.91 -2.86 16.44
N LEU A 97 13.94 -3.25 17.21
CA LEU A 97 15.02 -2.34 17.59
C LEU A 97 15.94 -2.05 16.40
N LEU A 98 16.24 -3.07 15.59
CA LEU A 98 17.06 -2.90 14.38
C LEU A 98 16.35 -1.99 13.36
N LEU A 99 15.06 -2.23 13.10
CA LEU A 99 14.24 -1.40 12.19
C LEU A 99 14.12 0.04 12.68
N ALA A 100 13.96 0.28 13.99
CA ALA A 100 13.97 1.64 14.54
C ALA A 100 15.35 2.30 14.44
N ALA A 101 16.43 1.55 14.67
CA ALA A 101 17.80 2.05 14.56
C ALA A 101 18.21 2.37 13.11
N THR A 102 17.61 1.70 12.11
CA THR A 102 17.74 2.04 10.68
C THR A 102 16.67 3.02 10.19
N THR A 103 15.89 3.63 11.11
CA THR A 103 14.77 4.56 10.83
C THR A 103 13.59 3.99 10.03
N MET A 104 13.60 2.69 9.71
CA MET A 104 12.63 1.98 8.85
C MET A 104 11.20 1.83 9.44
N ARG A 105 10.85 2.58 10.50
CA ARG A 105 9.50 2.50 11.09
C ARG A 105 8.44 2.95 10.10
N ILE A 106 8.68 4.03 9.35
CA ILE A 106 7.69 4.62 8.45
C ILE A 106 7.41 3.64 7.31
N GLU A 107 8.47 3.09 6.73
CA GLU A 107 8.48 2.12 5.64
C GLU A 107 7.70 0.85 6.01
N VAL A 108 7.91 0.33 7.23
CA VAL A 108 7.27 -0.91 7.72
C VAL A 108 5.84 -0.70 8.22
N CYS A 109 5.55 0.42 8.87
CA CYS A 109 4.28 0.62 9.58
C CYS A 109 3.23 1.37 8.75
N HIS A 110 3.65 2.27 7.86
CA HIS A 110 2.72 3.18 7.21
C HIS A 110 2.23 2.62 5.86
N PRO A 111 0.90 2.47 5.64
CA PRO A 111 0.35 1.78 4.46
C PRO A 111 0.82 2.31 3.09
N LYS A 112 1.23 3.58 2.99
CA LYS A 112 1.80 4.18 1.77
C LYS A 112 3.10 3.50 1.29
N TYR A 113 3.83 2.83 2.18
CA TYR A 113 5.14 2.26 1.88
C TYR A 113 5.17 0.72 1.98
N SER A 114 4.45 0.14 2.94
CA SER A 114 4.25 -1.32 3.03
C SER A 114 2.78 -1.68 3.10
N SER A 115 2.35 -2.50 2.14
CA SER A 115 1.20 -3.38 2.27
C SER A 115 1.48 -4.45 3.34
N MET A 116 0.44 -4.99 3.99
CA MET A 116 0.59 -6.16 4.89
C MET A 116 1.12 -7.41 4.13
N GLU A 117 1.12 -7.36 2.80
CA GLU A 117 1.76 -8.26 1.84
C GLU A 117 3.29 -8.13 1.83
N HIS A 118 3.81 -6.91 1.69
CA HIS A 118 5.26 -6.68 1.83
C HIS A 118 5.74 -7.16 3.20
N ILE A 119 4.92 -6.97 4.23
CA ILE A 119 5.20 -7.45 5.58
C ILE A 119 5.02 -8.96 5.73
N SER A 120 4.02 -9.60 5.11
CA SER A 120 3.80 -11.05 5.22
C SER A 120 4.84 -11.84 4.41
N GLY A 121 5.21 -11.37 3.22
CA GLY A 121 6.31 -11.89 2.41
C GLY A 121 7.66 -11.73 3.13
N LEU A 122 7.97 -10.53 3.64
CA LEU A 122 9.16 -10.31 4.47
C LEU A 122 9.16 -11.18 5.73
N ALA A 123 8.01 -11.37 6.37
CA ALA A 123 7.87 -12.25 7.53
C ALA A 123 8.13 -13.73 7.18
N VAL A 124 7.62 -14.24 6.05
CA VAL A 124 7.92 -15.60 5.58
C VAL A 124 9.42 -15.75 5.26
N LEU A 125 10.00 -14.79 4.53
CA LEU A 125 11.43 -14.78 4.18
C LEU A 125 12.35 -14.67 5.41
N LEU A 126 11.95 -13.93 6.45
CA LEU A 126 12.67 -13.88 7.74
C LEU A 126 12.52 -15.19 8.51
N ARG A 127 11.34 -15.80 8.51
CA ARG A 127 11.01 -17.02 9.27
C ARG A 127 11.66 -18.28 8.70
N CYS A 128 11.69 -18.40 7.37
CA CYS A 128 12.12 -19.59 6.62
C CYS A 128 12.93 -19.26 5.35
N PRO A 129 14.07 -18.56 5.43
CA PRO A 129 14.88 -18.23 4.26
C PRO A 129 15.53 -19.48 3.64
N THR A 130 15.60 -19.57 2.31
CA THR A 130 16.23 -20.70 1.62
C THR A 130 17.74 -20.53 1.55
N ALA A 131 18.50 -21.56 1.90
CA ALA A 131 19.97 -21.53 1.81
C ALA A 131 20.44 -21.28 0.36
N GLY A 132 21.16 -20.18 0.16
CA GLY A 132 21.62 -19.71 -1.16
C GLY A 132 20.98 -18.40 -1.62
N GLU A 133 19.81 -18.03 -1.07
CA GLU A 133 19.17 -16.75 -1.36
C GLU A 133 19.89 -15.56 -0.69
N PRO A 134 19.81 -14.34 -1.26
CA PRO A 134 20.34 -13.12 -0.64
C PRO A 134 19.80 -12.87 0.78
N VAL A 135 18.53 -13.23 1.04
CA VAL A 135 17.90 -13.03 2.36
C VAL A 135 18.46 -13.98 3.42
N TYR A 136 18.76 -15.24 3.08
CA TYR A 136 19.48 -16.15 3.97
C TYR A 136 20.84 -15.58 4.38
N LYS A 137 21.57 -15.01 3.42
CA LYS A 137 22.86 -14.36 3.68
C LYS A 137 22.70 -13.14 4.60
N LEU A 138 21.71 -12.28 4.34
CA LEU A 138 21.39 -11.12 5.20
C LEU A 138 21.07 -11.55 6.65
N ILE A 139 20.29 -12.61 6.84
CA ILE A 139 19.91 -13.11 8.16
C ILE A 139 21.14 -13.68 8.89
N MET A 140 21.94 -14.52 8.24
CA MET A 140 23.08 -15.20 8.86
C MET A 140 24.31 -14.31 9.08
N GLU A 141 24.61 -13.38 8.16
CA GLU A 141 25.80 -12.51 8.24
C GLU A 141 25.53 -11.15 8.90
N LEU A 142 24.29 -10.66 8.88
CA LEU A 142 23.93 -9.37 9.50
C LEU A 142 23.02 -9.54 10.72
N LEU A 143 21.78 -10.04 10.54
CA LEU A 143 20.76 -9.94 11.59
C LEU A 143 21.06 -10.80 12.82
N ILE A 144 21.39 -12.08 12.63
CA ILE A 144 21.70 -13.00 13.74
C ILE A 144 22.93 -12.52 14.54
N PRO A 145 24.07 -12.13 13.92
CA PRO A 145 25.19 -11.52 14.65
C PRO A 145 24.82 -10.27 15.45
N HIS A 146 24.03 -9.35 14.89
CA HIS A 146 23.62 -8.14 15.61
C HIS A 146 22.69 -8.46 16.79
N ILE A 147 21.72 -9.36 16.63
CA ILE A 147 20.83 -9.79 17.72
C ILE A 147 21.60 -10.54 18.81
N ARG A 148 22.57 -11.41 18.43
CA ARG A 148 23.48 -12.08 19.37
C ARG A 148 24.31 -11.07 20.19
N CYS A 149 24.72 -9.95 19.60
CA CYS A 149 25.37 -8.85 20.33
C CYS A 149 24.40 -8.06 21.23
N LEU A 150 23.13 -7.88 20.83
CA LEU A 150 22.12 -7.15 21.62
C LEU A 150 21.66 -7.90 22.87
N ILE A 151 21.53 -9.23 22.83
CA ILE A 151 21.06 -10.04 23.97
C ILE A 151 21.85 -9.81 25.28
N PRO A 152 23.20 -9.93 25.32
CA PRO A 152 23.97 -9.72 26.54
C PRO A 152 24.05 -8.24 26.97
N LEU A 153 23.78 -7.30 26.05
CA LEU A 153 23.70 -5.87 26.38
C LEU A 153 22.35 -5.47 26.97
N THR A 154 21.26 -6.13 26.58
CA THR A 154 19.89 -5.76 26.97
C THR A 154 19.36 -6.56 28.15
N THR A 155 19.65 -7.86 28.22
CA THR A 155 19.18 -8.76 29.31
C THR A 155 19.54 -8.26 30.72
N PRO A 156 20.74 -7.70 31.00
CA PRO A 156 21.09 -7.21 32.34
C PRO A 156 20.41 -5.89 32.74
N LEU A 157 19.81 -5.15 31.79
CA LEU A 157 19.22 -3.83 32.05
C LEU A 157 17.81 -3.91 32.64
N ASP A 158 17.14 -5.06 32.49
CA ASP A 158 15.76 -5.35 32.93
C ASP A 158 14.68 -4.32 32.52
N MET A 159 14.94 -3.49 31.50
CA MET A 159 14.03 -2.42 31.10
C MET A 159 12.69 -2.97 30.59
N PRO A 160 11.54 -2.31 30.90
CA PRO A 160 10.23 -2.71 30.39
C PRO A 160 10.16 -2.88 28.87
N TRP A 161 10.87 -2.03 28.12
CA TRP A 161 10.93 -2.10 26.65
C TRP A 161 11.85 -3.20 26.08
N PHE A 162 12.40 -4.09 26.90
CA PHE A 162 13.01 -5.36 26.45
C PHE A 162 12.21 -6.59 26.93
N LYS A 163 10.93 -6.39 27.27
CA LYS A 163 9.99 -7.41 27.73
C LYS A 163 8.69 -7.35 26.91
N LEU A 164 8.07 -8.50 26.66
CA LEU A 164 6.70 -8.61 26.15
C LEU A 164 5.78 -9.15 27.23
N SER A 165 4.59 -8.56 27.35
CA SER A 165 3.54 -9.01 28.26
C SER A 165 2.53 -9.86 27.51
N PHE A 166 2.44 -11.15 27.85
CA PHE A 166 1.45 -12.08 27.29
C PHE A 166 0.47 -12.54 28.37
N TRP A 167 -0.80 -12.65 28.04
CA TRP A 167 -1.78 -13.17 28.99
C TRP A 167 -1.61 -14.68 29.18
N ASP A 168 -1.53 -15.13 30.43
CA ASP A 168 -1.53 -16.55 30.73
C ASP A 168 -2.90 -17.04 31.17
N ASN A 169 -3.49 -17.91 30.34
CA ASN A 169 -4.81 -18.47 30.55
C ASN A 169 -4.89 -19.46 31.74
N SER A 170 -3.75 -19.98 32.23
CA SER A 170 -3.70 -20.92 33.36
C SER A 170 -3.51 -20.19 34.69
N ALA A 171 -2.72 -19.10 34.70
CA ALA A 171 -2.48 -18.29 35.89
C ALA A 171 -3.47 -17.11 36.05
N GLY A 172 -4.24 -16.76 35.01
CA GLY A 172 -5.23 -15.68 35.07
C GLY A 172 -4.62 -14.28 35.19
N GLN A 173 -3.39 -14.10 34.71
CA GLN A 173 -2.60 -12.87 34.86
C GLN A 173 -1.70 -12.63 33.64
N TRP A 174 -1.12 -11.43 33.55
CA TRP A 174 -0.07 -11.13 32.57
C TRP A 174 1.26 -11.78 33.00
N GLY A 175 1.83 -12.60 32.14
CA GLY A 175 3.23 -13.05 32.22
C GLY A 175 4.12 -12.08 31.45
N VAL A 176 5.26 -11.71 32.04
CA VAL A 176 6.23 -10.79 31.45
C VAL A 176 7.47 -11.57 31.02
N HIS A 177 7.83 -11.48 29.75
CA HIS A 177 8.84 -12.33 29.11
C HIS A 177 9.96 -11.48 28.49
N GLN A 178 11.21 -11.76 28.83
CA GLN A 178 12.37 -11.05 28.26
C GLN A 178 12.48 -11.35 26.75
N PHE A 179 12.92 -10.36 25.95
CA PHE A 179 13.15 -10.53 24.50
C PHE A 179 14.19 -11.61 24.18
N SER A 180 15.10 -11.88 25.12
CA SER A 180 16.13 -12.92 25.00
C SER A 180 15.58 -14.35 25.14
N ASP A 181 14.34 -14.57 25.57
CA ASP A 181 13.66 -15.86 25.45
C ASP A 181 12.98 -15.98 24.07
N ILE A 182 13.80 -16.09 23.02
CA ILE A 182 13.33 -16.04 21.62
C ILE A 182 12.28 -17.13 21.35
N GLN A 183 12.53 -18.35 21.82
CA GLN A 183 11.66 -19.49 21.56
C GLN A 183 10.28 -19.33 22.22
N LEU A 184 10.21 -18.85 23.47
CA LEU A 184 8.93 -18.62 24.13
C LEU A 184 8.18 -17.42 23.53
N ASN A 185 8.89 -16.35 23.14
CA ASN A 185 8.30 -15.21 22.45
C ASN A 185 7.67 -15.63 21.11
N GLN A 186 8.41 -16.36 20.26
CA GLN A 186 7.86 -16.94 19.01
C GLN A 186 6.63 -17.80 19.31
N GLN A 187 6.73 -18.78 20.22
CA GLN A 187 5.61 -19.64 20.60
C GLN A 187 4.39 -18.92 21.20
N ARG A 188 4.54 -17.68 21.69
CA ARG A 188 3.42 -16.86 22.18
C ARG A 188 2.84 -15.99 21.05
N LEU A 189 3.69 -15.39 20.21
CA LEU A 189 3.30 -14.57 19.06
C LEU A 189 2.58 -15.41 17.99
N ASP A 190 3.05 -16.61 17.70
CA ASP A 190 2.45 -17.56 16.75
C ASP A 190 1.00 -17.95 17.09
N LYS A 191 0.58 -17.74 18.35
CA LYS A 191 -0.76 -18.04 18.85
C LYS A 191 -1.72 -16.86 18.75
N ILE A 192 -1.26 -15.68 18.30
CA ILE A 192 -2.07 -14.47 18.14
C ILE A 192 -2.86 -14.56 16.83
N ARG A 193 -4.17 -14.34 16.88
CA ARG A 193 -5.06 -14.37 15.71
C ARG A 193 -5.27 -12.96 15.17
N VAL A 194 -4.20 -12.41 14.59
CA VAL A 194 -4.20 -11.06 14.00
C VAL A 194 -4.87 -10.99 12.62
N ASN A 195 -4.78 -12.06 11.83
CA ASN A 195 -5.48 -12.28 10.56
C ASN A 195 -5.49 -13.80 10.27
N PHE A 196 -6.07 -14.23 9.14
CA PHE A 196 -6.17 -15.65 8.75
C PHE A 196 -4.83 -16.32 8.40
N PHE A 197 -3.74 -15.57 8.22
CA PHE A 197 -2.45 -16.11 7.76
C PHE A 197 -1.59 -16.62 8.92
N HIS A 198 -1.31 -17.92 8.94
CA HIS A 198 -0.30 -18.53 9.79
C HIS A 198 1.10 -18.44 9.16
N LEU A 199 2.10 -18.05 9.95
CA LEU A 199 3.51 -18.14 9.53
C LEU A 199 3.99 -19.60 9.56
N PRO A 200 4.91 -19.99 8.66
CA PRO A 200 5.49 -21.34 8.66
C PRO A 200 6.26 -21.64 9.97
N PRO A 201 6.53 -22.92 10.28
CA PRO A 201 7.35 -23.30 11.43
C PRO A 201 8.74 -22.64 11.38
N PRO A 202 9.26 -22.08 12.50
CA PRO A 202 10.48 -21.27 12.45
C PRO A 202 11.69 -22.09 12.02
N SER A 203 12.49 -21.55 11.09
CA SER A 203 13.76 -22.15 10.69
C SER A 203 14.73 -22.22 11.87
N SER A 204 15.47 -23.32 11.97
CA SER A 204 16.42 -23.59 13.06
C SER A 204 17.55 -22.58 13.15
N ILE A 205 17.81 -21.79 12.11
CA ILE A 205 18.78 -20.68 12.11
C ILE A 205 18.56 -19.68 13.26
N TRP A 206 17.31 -19.48 13.69
CA TRP A 206 17.01 -18.55 14.79
C TRP A 206 17.49 -19.09 16.15
N MET A 207 17.73 -20.39 16.28
CA MET A 207 18.39 -20.98 17.45
C MET A 207 19.88 -20.60 17.50
N SER A 208 20.52 -20.36 16.35
CA SER A 208 21.93 -19.95 16.28
C SER A 208 22.20 -18.58 16.90
N VAL A 209 21.16 -17.77 17.15
CA VAL A 209 21.28 -16.55 17.97
C VAL A 209 21.84 -16.85 19.38
N HIS A 210 21.61 -18.04 19.93
CA HIS A 210 22.12 -18.47 21.23
C HIS A 210 23.46 -19.21 21.18
N GLU A 211 24.00 -19.51 20.00
CA GLU A 211 25.37 -20.05 19.88
C GLU A 211 26.39 -19.03 20.39
N GLN A 212 27.44 -19.50 21.06
CA GLN A 212 28.51 -18.63 21.55
C GLN A 212 29.15 -17.86 20.37
N PRO A 213 29.48 -16.56 20.55
CA PRO A 213 30.19 -15.83 19.52
C PRO A 213 31.54 -16.49 19.27
N CYS A 214 31.79 -16.89 18.02
CA CYS A 214 33.15 -17.19 17.58
C CYS A 214 33.99 -15.92 17.77
N ASN A 215 35.18 -16.04 18.37
CA ASN A 215 36.00 -14.89 18.82
C ASN A 215 36.61 -14.05 17.68
N THR A 216 36.12 -14.20 16.45
CA THR A 216 36.46 -13.36 15.29
C THR A 216 35.82 -11.98 15.48
N PRO A 217 36.58 -10.87 15.49
CA PRO A 217 36.01 -9.54 15.61
C PRO A 217 35.12 -9.22 14.41
N VAL A 218 33.95 -8.61 14.65
CA VAL A 218 33.02 -8.16 13.61
C VAL A 218 33.75 -7.16 12.71
N LEU A 219 33.70 -7.39 11.40
CA LEU A 219 34.56 -6.70 10.43
C LEU A 219 34.17 -5.20 10.32
N PRO A 220 35.09 -4.24 10.54
CA PRO A 220 34.76 -2.80 10.57
C PRO A 220 34.53 -2.18 9.18
N HIS A 221 34.34 -2.99 8.15
CA HIS A 221 34.20 -2.57 6.75
C HIS A 221 32.97 -3.22 6.11
N LEU A 222 31.80 -2.69 6.47
CA LEU A 222 30.58 -2.84 5.66
C LEU A 222 30.72 -1.94 4.41
N THR A 223 31.47 -2.42 3.42
CA THR A 223 31.35 -1.94 2.03
C THR A 223 29.90 -2.14 1.58
N SER A 224 29.34 -1.24 0.76
CA SER A 224 27.96 -1.39 0.27
C SER A 224 27.77 -2.76 -0.39
N ILE A 225 26.89 -3.58 0.19
CA ILE A 225 26.58 -4.94 -0.31
C ILE A 225 25.70 -4.84 -1.58
N TYR A 226 25.08 -3.69 -1.83
CA TYR A 226 24.25 -3.41 -3.00
C TYR A 226 25.06 -2.80 -4.16
N THR A 227 25.82 -3.65 -4.85
CA THR A 227 25.86 -3.59 -6.32
C THR A 227 24.86 -4.62 -6.84
N SER A 228 23.89 -4.19 -7.65
CA SER A 228 22.80 -5.04 -8.13
C SER A 228 23.14 -5.75 -9.45
N PRO A 229 23.18 -7.08 -9.48
CA PRO A 229 22.85 -7.89 -10.64
C PRO A 229 21.41 -8.45 -10.52
N GLU A 230 20.71 -8.48 -11.65
CA GLU A 230 19.60 -9.37 -12.04
C GLU A 230 18.56 -9.79 -10.98
N ALA A 231 17.32 -9.33 -11.16
CA ALA A 231 16.17 -9.70 -10.34
C ALA A 231 15.38 -10.87 -10.96
N LEU A 232 14.87 -11.79 -10.15
CA LEU A 232 13.73 -12.64 -10.51
C LEU A 232 12.98 -13.20 -9.28
N LYS A 233 11.71 -12.82 -9.12
CA LYS A 233 10.58 -13.53 -8.43
C LYS A 233 10.71 -13.83 -6.91
N THR A 234 9.63 -13.88 -6.11
CA THR A 234 8.17 -13.96 -6.42
C THR A 234 7.27 -13.38 -5.30
N SER A 235 5.97 -13.21 -5.62
CA SER A 235 4.74 -13.43 -4.81
C SER A 235 4.46 -12.65 -3.49
N TYR A 236 3.18 -12.73 -3.08
CA TYR A 236 2.34 -11.79 -2.31
C TYR A 236 1.35 -12.55 -1.36
N ASN A 237 0.34 -12.03 -0.62
CA ASN A 237 -0.55 -10.86 -0.74
C ASN A 237 -1.16 -10.43 0.63
N MET A 238 -2.09 -9.44 0.62
CA MET A 238 -2.83 -8.86 1.74
C MET A 238 -4.21 -9.52 1.97
N CYS A 239 -4.98 -8.95 2.91
CA CYS A 239 -6.46 -8.92 2.92
C CYS A 239 -6.91 -7.73 3.82
N PRO A 240 -8.16 -7.20 3.80
CA PRO A 240 -9.25 -7.29 2.80
C PRO A 240 -9.84 -5.91 2.37
N VAL A 241 -10.95 -5.94 1.62
CA VAL A 241 -11.66 -4.86 0.89
C VAL A 241 -12.55 -3.93 1.76
N HIS A 242 -12.85 -2.73 1.23
CA HIS A 242 -14.05 -1.94 1.56
C HIS A 242 -14.82 -1.53 0.29
N THR A 243 -16.15 -1.67 0.30
CA THR A 243 -17.05 -1.11 -0.72
C THR A 243 -17.53 0.26 -0.27
N ILE A 244 -17.38 1.29 -1.11
CA ILE A 244 -17.76 2.67 -0.77
C ILE A 244 -19.02 3.08 -1.55
N THR A 245 -20.17 3.09 -0.87
CA THR A 245 -21.42 3.68 -1.36
C THR A 245 -21.73 4.98 -0.61
N THR A 246 -20.82 5.96 -0.69
CA THR A 246 -21.06 7.30 -0.14
C THR A 246 -21.73 8.21 -1.17
N PRO A 247 -22.85 8.87 -0.85
CA PRO A 247 -23.35 9.97 -1.68
C PRO A 247 -22.34 11.11 -1.64
N PHE A 248 -21.67 11.35 -2.78
CA PHE A 248 -20.56 12.28 -2.87
C PHE A 248 -21.09 13.73 -2.92
N GLN A 249 -21.30 14.34 -1.74
CA GLN A 249 -21.68 15.75 -1.68
C GLN A 249 -20.59 16.61 -2.33
N ILE A 250 -21.00 17.45 -3.28
CA ILE A 250 -20.12 18.41 -3.96
C ILE A 250 -19.59 19.43 -2.94
N PRO A 251 -18.29 19.44 -2.59
CA PRO A 251 -17.71 20.57 -1.87
C PRO A 251 -17.80 21.81 -2.77
N THR A 252 -18.38 22.90 -2.28
CA THR A 252 -18.78 24.09 -3.06
C THR A 252 -17.62 25.00 -3.52
N ASN A 253 -16.43 24.42 -3.76
CA ASN A 253 -15.24 25.12 -4.23
C ASN A 253 -15.24 25.28 -5.77
N CYS A 254 -16.25 25.98 -6.29
CA CYS A 254 -16.30 26.38 -7.70
C CYS A 254 -15.08 27.22 -8.14
N SER A 255 -14.30 27.75 -7.19
CA SER A 255 -13.13 28.61 -7.43
C SER A 255 -12.09 27.99 -8.36
N GLU A 256 -11.79 26.70 -8.25
CA GLU A 256 -10.77 26.08 -9.12
C GLU A 256 -11.30 25.86 -10.54
N ARG A 257 -12.60 25.53 -10.70
CA ARG A 257 -13.24 25.47 -12.03
C ARG A 257 -13.26 26.85 -12.68
N SER A 258 -13.54 27.92 -11.92
CA SER A 258 -13.47 29.30 -12.43
C SER A 258 -12.08 29.68 -12.92
N LYS A 259 -11.02 29.36 -12.17
CA LYS A 259 -9.62 29.62 -12.60
C LYS A 259 -9.21 28.78 -13.81
N ALA A 260 -9.67 27.53 -13.91
CA ALA A 260 -9.40 26.67 -15.05
C ALA A 260 -10.11 27.17 -16.34
N ILE A 261 -11.28 27.81 -16.22
CA ILE A 261 -11.95 28.49 -17.34
C ILE A 261 -11.18 29.74 -17.80
N GLU A 262 -10.40 30.37 -16.91
CA GLU A 262 -9.50 31.49 -17.22
C GLU A 262 -8.10 31.03 -17.72
N ALA A 263 -7.91 29.73 -17.98
CA ALA A 263 -6.64 29.17 -18.48
C ALA A 263 -6.24 29.74 -19.85
N VAL A 264 -4.97 30.11 -20.00
CA VAL A 264 -4.51 30.86 -21.17
C VAL A 264 -4.25 29.91 -22.35
N PRO A 265 -4.96 30.02 -23.48
CA PRO A 265 -4.82 29.11 -24.64
C PRO A 265 -3.42 29.17 -25.25
N VAL A 266 -2.91 28.00 -25.65
CA VAL A 266 -1.63 27.80 -26.31
C VAL A 266 -1.86 27.35 -27.76
N ALA A 267 -1.33 28.08 -28.74
CA ALA A 267 -1.65 27.89 -30.16
C ALA A 267 -0.68 26.96 -30.92
N SER A 268 0.43 26.53 -30.29
CA SER A 268 1.38 25.59 -30.91
C SER A 268 2.31 24.94 -29.87
N LEU A 269 2.93 23.81 -30.24
CA LEU A 269 3.96 23.15 -29.42
C LEU A 269 5.17 24.06 -29.12
N SER A 270 5.56 24.94 -30.06
CA SER A 270 6.66 25.89 -29.82
C SER A 270 6.29 26.96 -28.80
N GLU A 271 5.02 27.39 -28.78
CA GLU A 271 4.52 28.30 -27.76
C GLU A 271 4.34 27.59 -26.41
N LEU A 272 3.96 26.30 -26.42
CA LEU A 272 3.89 25.48 -25.21
C LEU A 272 5.28 25.38 -24.55
N GLU A 273 6.32 25.10 -25.32
CA GLU A 273 7.70 25.06 -24.84
C GLU A 273 8.15 26.42 -24.27
N GLU A 274 7.93 27.53 -24.99
CA GLU A 274 8.26 28.88 -24.51
C GLU A 274 7.53 29.23 -23.21
N ARG A 275 6.23 28.91 -23.13
CA ARG A 275 5.40 29.18 -21.96
C ARG A 275 5.80 28.31 -20.78
N LEU A 276 5.98 27.01 -20.94
CA LEU A 276 6.41 26.11 -19.85
C LEU A 276 7.75 26.56 -19.24
N ASN A 277 8.74 26.90 -20.07
CA ASN A 277 10.01 27.48 -19.62
C ASN A 277 9.84 28.78 -18.81
N ASN A 278 8.74 29.51 -19.01
CA ASN A 278 8.43 30.76 -18.32
C ASN A 278 7.31 30.65 -17.27
N PHE A 279 6.67 29.50 -17.09
CA PHE A 279 5.51 29.34 -16.20
C PHE A 279 5.91 29.07 -14.75
N TYR A 280 7.05 28.40 -14.54
CA TYR A 280 7.53 27.96 -13.23
C TYR A 280 8.68 28.84 -12.66
N ASP A 281 8.77 28.93 -11.34
CA ASP A 281 9.88 29.56 -10.62
C ASP A 281 11.12 28.64 -10.56
N SER A 282 12.23 29.15 -10.00
CA SER A 282 13.47 28.37 -9.87
C SER A 282 13.38 27.17 -8.90
N LYS A 283 12.23 26.96 -8.25
CA LYS A 283 11.93 25.80 -7.39
C LYS A 283 11.01 24.78 -8.10
N GLY A 284 10.48 25.10 -9.28
CA GLY A 284 9.52 24.28 -10.01
C GLY A 284 8.06 24.51 -9.61
N LYS A 285 7.73 25.67 -9.00
CA LYS A 285 6.34 26.04 -8.67
C LYS A 285 5.80 27.05 -9.67
N LYS A 286 4.51 26.99 -10.01
CA LYS A 286 3.85 28.00 -10.86
C LYS A 286 4.13 29.41 -10.31
N LYS A 287 4.57 30.35 -11.16
CA LYS A 287 4.93 31.73 -10.75
C LYS A 287 3.73 32.50 -10.20
N ASP A 288 2.55 32.23 -10.74
CA ASP A 288 1.25 32.53 -10.16
C ASP A 288 0.60 31.20 -9.76
N ARG A 289 0.01 31.14 -8.58
CA ARG A 289 -0.62 29.91 -8.07
C ARG A 289 -1.93 29.61 -8.79
N ASP A 290 -2.65 30.65 -9.19
CA ASP A 290 -4.03 30.53 -9.67
C ASP A 290 -4.12 30.52 -11.21
N SER A 291 -2.99 30.67 -11.90
CA SER A 291 -2.91 30.58 -13.36
C SER A 291 -2.81 29.14 -13.88
N TYR A 292 -3.22 28.98 -15.13
CA TYR A 292 -3.26 27.73 -15.88
C TYR A 292 -2.92 27.96 -17.36
N LEU A 293 -2.34 26.96 -18.02
CA LEU A 293 -2.16 26.88 -19.47
C LEU A 293 -3.23 25.96 -20.05
N LEU A 294 -3.98 26.46 -21.04
CA LEU A 294 -4.98 25.67 -21.76
C LEU A 294 -4.30 25.05 -23.01
N ILE A 295 -4.14 23.74 -22.98
CA ILE A 295 -3.48 22.93 -24.01
C ILE A 295 -4.60 22.26 -24.82
N ASP A 296 -4.85 22.75 -26.03
CA ASP A 296 -5.73 22.06 -26.96
C ASP A 296 -4.96 20.89 -27.60
N THR A 297 -5.53 19.69 -27.56
CA THR A 297 -4.93 18.47 -28.14
C THR A 297 -4.64 18.59 -29.63
N ASP A 298 -5.35 19.47 -30.35
CA ASP A 298 -5.19 19.67 -31.79
C ASP A 298 -3.79 20.24 -32.14
N ILE A 299 -3.08 20.86 -31.19
CA ILE A 299 -1.67 21.27 -31.41
C ILE A 299 -0.71 20.07 -31.44
N CYS A 300 -1.17 18.90 -30.97
CA CYS A 300 -0.43 17.65 -30.89
C CYS A 300 -0.82 16.65 -32.01
N ASP A 301 -1.60 17.07 -33.00
CA ASP A 301 -2.07 16.18 -34.09
C ASP A 301 -0.93 15.36 -34.73
N GLY A 302 -1.15 14.05 -34.81
CA GLY A 302 -0.20 13.03 -35.26
C GLY A 302 1.08 12.88 -34.41
N LYS A 303 1.08 13.29 -33.12
CA LYS A 303 2.29 13.26 -32.25
C LYS A 303 1.98 12.93 -30.79
N THR A 304 2.87 12.15 -30.18
CA THR A 304 2.98 12.05 -28.73
C THR A 304 3.57 13.34 -28.13
N LEU A 305 3.01 13.83 -27.03
CA LEU A 305 3.55 14.95 -26.24
C LEU A 305 3.84 14.50 -24.81
N LEU A 306 5.13 14.29 -24.51
CA LEU A 306 5.63 14.01 -23.17
C LEU A 306 6.15 15.30 -22.52
N ILE A 307 5.54 15.71 -21.40
CA ILE A 307 6.02 16.81 -20.55
C ILE A 307 6.77 16.21 -19.36
N GLN A 308 8.01 16.63 -19.16
CA GLN A 308 8.90 16.14 -18.09
C GLN A 308 9.31 17.26 -17.14
N ASP A 309 9.67 16.88 -15.92
CA ASP A 309 10.31 17.76 -14.95
C ASP A 309 11.82 17.92 -15.23
N LYS A 310 12.49 18.81 -14.47
CA LYS A 310 13.93 19.06 -14.59
C LYS A 310 14.84 17.85 -14.28
N ASN A 311 14.28 16.77 -13.73
CA ASN A 311 14.95 15.51 -13.42
C ASN A 311 14.54 14.39 -14.41
N ALA A 312 13.94 14.77 -15.54
CA ALA A 312 13.38 13.87 -16.57
C ALA A 312 12.30 12.89 -16.07
N GLN A 313 11.60 13.22 -14.97
CA GLN A 313 10.42 12.47 -14.53
C GLN A 313 9.19 12.93 -15.33
N PRO A 314 8.27 12.03 -15.71
CA PRO A 314 7.05 12.42 -16.40
C PRO A 314 6.15 13.29 -15.50
N VAL A 315 5.56 14.33 -16.07
CA VAL A 315 4.55 15.21 -15.43
C VAL A 315 3.19 15.04 -16.12
N ALA A 316 3.20 14.86 -17.43
CA ALA A 316 2.06 14.44 -18.23
C ALA A 316 2.57 13.79 -19.52
N ASP A 317 1.84 12.80 -20.03
CA ASP A 317 2.08 12.20 -21.35
C ASP A 317 0.75 12.17 -22.11
N MET A 318 0.76 12.58 -23.37
CA MET A 318 -0.39 12.55 -24.26
C MET A 318 -0.04 11.73 -25.49
N VAL A 319 -0.76 10.63 -25.68
CA VAL A 319 -0.63 9.71 -26.82
C VAL A 319 -1.68 10.03 -27.88
N GLU A 320 -1.44 9.63 -29.13
CA GLU A 320 -2.37 9.79 -30.25
C GLU A 320 -3.72 9.08 -30.00
N ASN A 321 -4.82 9.69 -30.47
CA ASN A 321 -6.19 9.18 -30.26
C ASN A 321 -6.40 7.81 -30.96
N LEU A 322 -7.32 7.00 -30.44
CA LEU A 322 -7.71 5.68 -30.94
C LEU A 322 -9.14 5.65 -31.51
N PRO A 323 -9.52 6.53 -32.47
CA PRO A 323 -10.90 6.69 -32.93
C PRO A 323 -11.52 5.42 -33.54
N HIS A 324 -10.68 4.45 -33.95
CA HIS A 324 -11.12 3.19 -34.53
C HIS A 324 -11.50 2.11 -33.49
N LEU A 325 -11.14 2.27 -32.21
CA LEU A 325 -11.49 1.32 -31.14
C LEU A 325 -12.78 1.71 -30.40
N TRP A 326 -13.02 3.02 -30.19
CA TRP A 326 -14.15 3.54 -29.41
C TRP A 326 -15.51 2.99 -29.85
N GLY A 327 -15.80 2.99 -31.15
CA GLY A 327 -17.10 2.57 -31.68
C GLY A 327 -17.45 1.10 -31.40
N SER A 328 -16.44 0.23 -31.24
CA SER A 328 -16.62 -1.16 -30.82
C SER A 328 -16.89 -1.27 -29.32
N VAL A 329 -16.14 -0.51 -28.51
CA VAL A 329 -16.25 -0.49 -27.05
C VAL A 329 -17.59 0.10 -26.60
N ILE A 330 -17.96 1.28 -27.08
CA ILE A 330 -19.21 1.98 -26.74
C ILE A 330 -20.42 1.09 -27.08
N LEU A 331 -20.43 0.48 -28.28
CA LEU A 331 -21.53 -0.41 -28.69
C LEU A 331 -21.65 -1.66 -27.81
N GLN A 332 -20.53 -2.26 -27.40
CA GLN A 332 -20.54 -3.42 -26.50
C GLN A 332 -21.01 -3.05 -25.08
N LEU A 333 -20.55 -1.91 -24.56
CA LEU A 333 -20.98 -1.36 -23.27
C LEU A 333 -22.48 -1.07 -23.26
N GLN A 334 -22.98 -0.29 -24.21
CA GLN A 334 -24.41 0.05 -24.36
C GLN A 334 -25.29 -1.19 -24.63
N THR A 335 -24.77 -2.22 -25.29
CA THR A 335 -25.51 -3.46 -25.55
C THR A 335 -25.64 -4.33 -24.30
N THR A 336 -24.64 -4.29 -23.42
CA THR A 336 -24.55 -5.12 -22.21
C THR A 336 -25.24 -4.45 -21.01
N TRP A 337 -24.92 -3.17 -20.74
CA TRP A 337 -25.47 -2.37 -19.63
C TRP A 337 -26.44 -1.31 -20.17
N LYS A 338 -27.62 -1.75 -20.63
CA LYS A 338 -28.65 -0.90 -21.23
C LYS A 338 -29.30 0.03 -20.20
N GLY A 339 -29.16 1.33 -20.41
CA GLY A 339 -29.69 2.38 -19.52
C GLY A 339 -28.67 2.96 -18.54
N GLU A 340 -27.46 2.40 -18.48
CA GLU A 340 -26.36 2.93 -17.64
C GLU A 340 -25.52 4.00 -18.39
N PHE A 341 -25.83 4.24 -19.67
CA PHE A 341 -25.15 5.20 -20.56
C PHE A 341 -26.19 6.15 -21.17
N GLU A 342 -26.66 7.11 -20.37
CA GLU A 342 -27.58 8.18 -20.77
C GLU A 342 -26.90 9.55 -20.74
N ASP A 343 -27.44 10.54 -21.45
CA ASP A 343 -26.93 11.91 -21.50
C ASP A 343 -27.10 12.62 -20.13
N ASP A 344 -26.02 13.18 -19.57
CA ASP A 344 -26.07 13.96 -18.32
C ASP A 344 -25.17 15.22 -18.36
N HIS A 345 -25.41 16.14 -17.42
CA HIS A 345 -24.70 17.41 -17.32
C HIS A 345 -24.35 17.79 -15.87
N SER A 346 -23.05 18.01 -15.63
CA SER A 346 -22.43 18.41 -14.35
C SER A 346 -22.74 19.84 -13.87
N GLN A 347 -23.92 20.37 -14.21
CA GLN A 347 -24.48 21.63 -13.72
C GLN A 347 -25.81 21.47 -12.94
N ARG A 348 -26.39 20.25 -12.88
CA ARG A 348 -27.58 20.02 -12.03
C ARG A 348 -27.22 19.91 -10.53
N ASP A 349 -28.14 20.32 -9.65
CA ASP A 349 -27.92 20.30 -8.19
C ASP A 349 -27.80 18.87 -7.61
N ASP A 350 -28.40 17.88 -8.27
CA ASP A 350 -28.44 16.45 -7.92
C ASP A 350 -27.40 15.60 -8.69
N TYR A 351 -26.40 16.25 -9.29
CA TYR A 351 -25.43 15.59 -10.17
C TYR A 351 -24.63 14.48 -9.47
N HIS A 352 -24.53 13.33 -10.15
CA HIS A 352 -23.76 12.16 -9.74
C HIS A 352 -23.33 11.39 -10.99
N TYR A 353 -22.19 10.71 -10.95
CA TYR A 353 -21.69 9.88 -12.05
C TYR A 353 -21.62 8.41 -11.63
N LEU A 354 -21.74 7.51 -12.60
CA LEU A 354 -21.61 6.06 -12.38
C LEU A 354 -20.13 5.66 -12.47
N SER A 355 -19.70 4.74 -11.61
CA SER A 355 -18.31 4.28 -11.53
C SER A 355 -18.24 2.76 -11.32
N TRP A 356 -17.54 2.06 -12.21
CA TRP A 356 -17.23 0.63 -12.07
C TRP A 356 -15.74 0.45 -11.82
N HIS A 357 -15.40 -0.12 -10.66
CA HIS A 357 -14.04 -0.47 -10.27
C HIS A 357 -13.72 -1.92 -10.67
N CYS A 358 -12.85 -2.08 -11.65
CA CYS A 358 -12.37 -3.36 -12.16
C CYS A 358 -10.96 -3.64 -11.60
N ASP A 359 -10.90 -3.76 -10.28
CA ASP A 359 -9.67 -3.89 -9.50
C ASP A 359 -9.21 -5.36 -9.40
N TYR A 360 -8.08 -5.69 -10.05
CA TYR A 360 -7.59 -7.07 -10.16
C TYR A 360 -7.05 -7.62 -8.83
N PHE A 361 -6.77 -6.76 -7.85
CA PHE A 361 -6.11 -7.13 -6.60
C PHE A 361 -6.95 -7.98 -5.63
N ASN A 362 -8.20 -8.38 -5.95
CA ASN A 362 -8.98 -9.24 -5.04
C ASN A 362 -10.09 -10.14 -5.64
N ARG A 363 -9.73 -11.12 -6.48
CA ARG A 363 -10.67 -12.23 -6.85
C ARG A 363 -11.08 -13.12 -5.67
N TYR A 364 -10.36 -13.06 -4.54
CA TYR A 364 -10.52 -13.92 -3.34
C TYR A 364 -11.77 -13.66 -2.49
N MET A 365 -12.80 -13.01 -3.05
CA MET A 365 -14.16 -12.98 -2.49
C MET A 365 -14.95 -14.25 -2.82
N GLU A 366 -14.53 -15.03 -3.82
CA GLU A 366 -14.94 -16.43 -3.92
C GLU A 366 -14.40 -17.23 -2.72
N ARG A 367 -15.21 -18.15 -2.20
CA ARG A 367 -14.90 -18.80 -0.93
C ARG A 367 -13.75 -19.78 -1.12
N GLY A 368 -12.62 -19.53 -0.46
CA GLY A 368 -11.49 -20.45 -0.34
C GLY A 368 -11.79 -21.70 0.52
N TYR A 369 -12.90 -22.40 0.27
CA TYR A 369 -13.25 -23.66 0.93
C TYR A 369 -12.35 -24.82 0.50
N ASP A 370 -11.78 -24.74 -0.69
CA ASP A 370 -10.87 -25.74 -1.27
C ASP A 370 -9.39 -25.32 -1.19
N ALA A 371 -9.09 -24.13 -0.62
CA ALA A 371 -7.73 -23.70 -0.37
C ALA A 371 -7.14 -24.52 0.80
N PRO A 372 -5.92 -25.11 0.70
CA PRO A 372 -5.41 -25.99 1.75
C PRO A 372 -5.16 -25.25 3.08
N ASP A 373 -5.69 -25.76 4.19
CA ASP A 373 -5.59 -25.20 5.57
C ASP A 373 -4.19 -24.74 6.01
N ASN A 374 -3.13 -25.26 5.38
CA ASN A 374 -1.73 -25.04 5.74
C ASN A 374 -0.91 -24.37 4.60
N ALA A 375 -1.54 -24.00 3.49
CA ALA A 375 -0.88 -23.27 2.40
C ALA A 375 -1.04 -21.76 2.59
N SER A 376 0.03 -21.01 2.32
CA SER A 376 -0.13 -19.56 2.11
C SER A 376 -0.65 -19.34 0.68
N PRO A 377 -1.62 -18.43 0.45
CA PRO A 377 -2.04 -18.02 -0.89
C PRO A 377 -0.88 -17.58 -1.79
N TYR A 378 0.23 -17.11 -1.20
CA TYR A 378 1.53 -16.88 -1.84
C TYR A 378 2.01 -18.04 -2.74
N TYR A 379 1.84 -19.28 -2.28
CA TYR A 379 2.38 -20.51 -2.89
C TYR A 379 1.30 -21.41 -3.52
N THR A 380 0.05 -20.94 -3.57
CA THR A 380 -1.04 -21.67 -4.24
C THR A 380 -1.02 -21.30 -5.74
N HIS A 381 -1.54 -22.15 -6.62
CA HIS A 381 -1.58 -21.90 -8.07
C HIS A 381 -3.01 -21.87 -8.61
N LYS A 382 -3.22 -21.17 -9.73
CA LYS A 382 -4.56 -20.94 -10.31
C LYS A 382 -5.25 -22.21 -10.86
N GLU A 383 -4.49 -23.27 -11.16
CA GLU A 383 -5.00 -24.50 -11.80
C GLU A 383 -6.03 -25.28 -10.95
N ASP A 384 -6.12 -25.02 -9.64
CA ASP A 384 -7.05 -25.70 -8.72
C ASP A 384 -8.44 -25.02 -8.59
N PHE A 385 -8.68 -23.86 -9.24
CA PHE A 385 -9.91 -23.07 -9.09
C PHE A 385 -10.77 -23.03 -10.37
N LEU A 386 -12.09 -23.19 -10.21
CA LEU A 386 -13.08 -23.10 -11.28
C LEU A 386 -13.74 -21.71 -11.29
N GLU A 387 -13.20 -20.78 -12.07
CA GLU A 387 -13.76 -19.41 -12.18
C GLU A 387 -15.11 -19.39 -12.93
N ASP A 388 -16.08 -18.67 -12.38
CA ASP A 388 -17.20 -18.10 -13.16
C ASP A 388 -16.76 -16.75 -13.76
N ILE A 389 -17.27 -16.38 -14.94
CA ILE A 389 -16.79 -15.19 -15.66
C ILE A 389 -17.47 -13.94 -15.08
N GLY A 390 -16.84 -13.36 -14.07
CA GLY A 390 -17.30 -12.13 -13.41
C GLY A 390 -17.34 -10.90 -14.33
N GLU A 391 -18.14 -9.90 -13.96
CA GLU A 391 -18.37 -8.69 -14.76
C GLU A 391 -17.07 -7.93 -15.09
N SER A 392 -16.09 -7.94 -14.18
CA SER A 392 -14.76 -7.35 -14.41
C SER A 392 -13.99 -8.02 -15.56
N ASP A 393 -14.23 -9.29 -15.82
CA ASP A 393 -13.56 -10.02 -16.91
C ASP A 393 -14.28 -9.77 -18.24
N LEU A 394 -15.60 -9.67 -18.23
CA LEU A 394 -16.35 -9.21 -19.41
C LEU A 394 -15.92 -7.78 -19.80
N LEU A 395 -15.80 -6.88 -18.83
CA LEU A 395 -15.30 -5.52 -19.05
C LEU A 395 -13.85 -5.53 -19.55
N ALA A 396 -12.94 -6.27 -18.92
CA ALA A 396 -11.55 -6.36 -19.39
C ALA A 396 -11.44 -6.90 -20.83
N ASN A 397 -12.26 -7.89 -21.21
CA ASN A 397 -12.34 -8.38 -22.59
C ASN A 397 -12.84 -7.30 -23.57
N ILE A 398 -13.83 -6.49 -23.19
CA ILE A 398 -14.33 -5.36 -24.01
C ILE A 398 -13.21 -4.31 -24.24
N PHE A 399 -12.38 -4.03 -23.24
CA PHE A 399 -11.29 -3.06 -23.31
C PHE A 399 -9.95 -3.64 -23.81
N GLN A 400 -9.86 -4.94 -24.14
CA GLN A 400 -8.59 -5.65 -24.35
C GLN A 400 -7.67 -4.98 -25.39
N ASP A 401 -8.19 -4.48 -26.51
CA ASP A 401 -7.39 -3.82 -27.55
C ASP A 401 -6.80 -2.48 -27.04
N ILE A 402 -7.58 -1.71 -26.28
CA ILE A 402 -7.13 -0.45 -25.66
C ILE A 402 -6.06 -0.73 -24.61
N MET A 403 -6.27 -1.74 -23.74
CA MET A 403 -5.31 -2.13 -22.73
C MET A 403 -4.00 -2.62 -23.35
N THR A 404 -4.08 -3.37 -24.45
CA THR A 404 -2.91 -3.83 -25.23
C THR A 404 -2.13 -2.65 -25.84
N PHE A 405 -2.82 -1.63 -26.35
CA PHE A 405 -2.19 -0.41 -26.85
C PHE A 405 -1.51 0.41 -25.75
N VAL A 406 -2.17 0.58 -24.60
CA VAL A 406 -1.63 1.31 -23.43
C VAL A 406 -0.38 0.61 -22.90
N ASN A 407 -0.43 -0.72 -22.77
CA ASN A 407 0.69 -1.57 -22.39
C ASN A 407 1.92 -1.33 -23.28
N MET A 408 1.72 -1.38 -24.61
CA MET A 408 2.77 -1.12 -25.61
C MET A 408 3.34 0.31 -25.50
N HIS A 409 2.50 1.33 -25.27
CA HIS A 409 2.95 2.71 -25.18
C HIS A 409 3.77 2.98 -23.91
N ILE A 410 3.32 2.55 -22.73
CA ILE A 410 4.06 2.75 -21.49
C ILE A 410 5.41 2.01 -21.53
N HIS A 411 5.44 0.79 -22.09
CA HIS A 411 6.69 0.05 -22.31
C HIS A 411 7.68 0.81 -23.19
N THR A 412 7.19 1.50 -24.23
CA THR A 412 8.02 2.16 -25.25
C THR A 412 8.47 3.56 -24.82
N LEU A 413 7.56 4.36 -24.26
CA LEU A 413 7.79 5.76 -23.89
C LEU A 413 8.41 5.89 -22.50
N LEU A 414 7.98 5.06 -21.55
CA LEU A 414 8.28 5.18 -20.12
C LEU A 414 8.82 3.86 -19.52
N PRO A 415 9.85 3.21 -20.10
CA PRO A 415 10.28 1.84 -19.73
C PRO A 415 10.71 1.67 -18.27
N ASN A 416 11.21 2.73 -17.61
CA ASN A 416 11.51 2.69 -16.17
C ASN A 416 10.24 2.64 -15.32
N LEU A 417 9.24 3.46 -15.66
CA LEU A 417 7.93 3.50 -15.03
C LEU A 417 7.18 2.19 -15.26
N TYR A 418 7.21 1.67 -16.48
CA TYR A 418 6.71 0.34 -16.83
C TYR A 418 7.25 -0.70 -15.87
N LYS A 419 8.58 -0.81 -15.76
CA LYS A 419 9.25 -1.76 -14.85
C LYS A 419 8.84 -1.57 -13.37
N GLU A 420 8.57 -0.35 -12.92
CA GLU A 420 8.07 -0.11 -11.57
C GLU A 420 6.58 -0.45 -11.38
N LEU A 421 5.77 -0.39 -12.43
CA LEU A 421 4.38 -0.86 -12.43
C LEU A 421 4.32 -2.39 -12.46
N THR A 422 5.08 -3.04 -13.36
CA THR A 422 5.05 -4.51 -13.47
C THR A 422 5.57 -5.21 -12.21
N ILE A 423 6.43 -4.59 -11.39
CA ILE A 423 6.80 -5.14 -10.07
C ILE A 423 5.56 -5.52 -9.24
N PHE A 424 4.47 -4.77 -9.32
CA PHE A 424 3.23 -5.06 -8.58
C PHE A 424 2.33 -6.07 -9.29
N VAL A 425 2.35 -6.12 -10.61
CA VAL A 425 1.51 -7.04 -11.40
C VAL A 425 2.15 -8.43 -11.57
N ASP A 426 3.47 -8.50 -11.77
CA ASP A 426 4.25 -9.74 -12.00
C ASP A 426 4.30 -10.69 -10.78
N HIS A 427 3.86 -10.22 -9.61
CA HIS A 427 3.87 -10.95 -8.34
C HIS A 427 2.46 -11.27 -7.82
N LEU A 428 1.39 -10.92 -8.56
CA LEU A 428 0.02 -11.10 -8.10
C LEU A 428 -0.23 -12.56 -7.65
N PRO A 429 -0.93 -12.76 -6.51
CA PRO A 429 -1.13 -14.09 -5.92
C PRO A 429 -1.76 -15.07 -6.92
N LEU A 430 -1.47 -16.37 -6.73
CA LEU A 430 -1.67 -17.47 -7.69
C LEU A 430 -0.79 -17.43 -8.95
N ASN A 431 0.12 -16.45 -9.11
CA ASN A 431 0.89 -16.18 -10.34
C ASN A 431 -0.08 -15.91 -11.53
N ASP A 432 -1.13 -15.14 -11.26
CA ASP A 432 -2.09 -14.68 -12.27
C ASP A 432 -1.57 -13.41 -12.99
N GLN A 433 -2.09 -13.11 -14.18
CA GLN A 433 -1.73 -11.88 -14.90
C GLN A 433 -2.92 -10.93 -14.96
N SER A 434 -2.73 -9.69 -14.49
CA SER A 434 -3.72 -8.62 -14.65
C SER A 434 -4.11 -8.47 -16.12
N SER A 435 -5.41 -8.51 -16.41
CA SER A 435 -5.95 -8.28 -17.75
C SER A 435 -5.73 -6.85 -18.27
N VAL A 436 -5.29 -5.93 -17.40
CA VAL A 436 -4.95 -4.54 -17.72
C VAL A 436 -3.47 -4.20 -17.49
N TYR A 437 -2.60 -5.21 -17.64
CA TYR A 437 -1.13 -5.07 -17.58
C TYR A 437 -0.63 -3.84 -18.37
N PRO A 438 0.26 -2.98 -17.81
CA PRO A 438 1.02 -3.14 -16.58
C PRO A 438 0.30 -2.64 -15.30
N PHE A 439 -0.99 -2.35 -15.34
CA PHE A 439 -1.77 -1.91 -14.17
C PHE A 439 -2.42 -3.07 -13.40
N SER A 440 -2.71 -2.83 -12.12
CA SER A 440 -3.38 -3.79 -11.22
C SER A 440 -4.91 -3.64 -11.17
N GLY A 441 -5.49 -2.77 -11.99
CA GLY A 441 -6.93 -2.49 -12.04
C GLY A 441 -7.23 -1.33 -13.00
N PHE A 442 -8.51 -1.10 -13.28
CA PHE A 442 -8.98 0.06 -14.04
C PHE A 442 -10.37 0.50 -13.56
N VAL A 443 -10.75 1.75 -13.84
CA VAL A 443 -12.05 2.30 -13.45
C VAL A 443 -12.74 2.91 -14.66
N ILE A 444 -14.00 2.54 -14.89
CA ILE A 444 -14.86 3.15 -15.91
C ILE A 444 -15.77 4.16 -15.19
N ASN A 445 -15.75 5.43 -15.61
CA ASN A 445 -16.61 6.47 -15.05
C ASN A 445 -17.49 7.08 -16.14
N VAL A 446 -18.82 6.97 -16.02
CA VAL A 446 -19.78 7.43 -17.05
C VAL A 446 -20.28 8.82 -16.73
N GLY A 447 -20.24 9.74 -17.71
CA GLY A 447 -20.71 11.12 -17.55
C GLY A 447 -19.93 11.93 -16.51
N VAL A 448 -18.64 11.59 -16.30
CA VAL A 448 -17.85 11.97 -15.12
C VAL A 448 -17.42 13.45 -15.07
N ALA A 449 -17.55 14.04 -13.88
CA ALA A 449 -16.97 15.32 -13.50
C ALA A 449 -16.63 15.28 -12.00
N THR A 450 -15.34 15.32 -11.67
CA THR A 450 -14.84 15.21 -10.30
C THR A 450 -14.46 16.57 -9.72
N ASN A 451 -14.35 16.63 -8.39
CA ASN A 451 -13.67 17.74 -7.73
C ASN A 451 -12.15 17.49 -7.75
N GLY A 452 -11.33 18.54 -7.69
CA GLY A 452 -9.87 18.38 -7.65
C GLY A 452 -9.43 17.52 -6.46
N HIS A 453 -8.77 16.39 -6.74
CA HIS A 453 -8.29 15.42 -5.76
C HIS A 453 -6.94 14.82 -6.22
N HIS A 454 -6.37 13.94 -5.39
CA HIS A 454 -5.27 13.07 -5.76
C HIS A 454 -5.70 11.63 -5.45
N ASP A 455 -5.47 10.70 -6.37
CA ASP A 455 -5.71 9.28 -6.17
C ASP A 455 -4.68 8.69 -5.20
N GLY A 456 -5.01 8.75 -3.90
CA GLY A 456 -4.10 8.40 -2.81
C GLY A 456 -3.69 6.92 -2.74
N PHE A 457 -4.20 6.08 -3.64
CA PHE A 457 -3.85 4.67 -3.81
C PHE A 457 -2.94 4.43 -5.03
N ASP A 458 -2.85 5.37 -5.97
CA ASP A 458 -1.95 5.24 -7.12
C ASP A 458 -0.49 5.41 -6.68
N LYS A 459 0.35 4.44 -7.05
CA LYS A 459 1.77 4.45 -6.65
C LYS A 459 2.60 5.47 -7.43
N ILE A 460 2.31 5.68 -8.72
CA ILE A 460 3.19 6.45 -9.63
C ILE A 460 2.45 7.20 -10.74
N THR A 461 1.58 6.53 -11.50
CA THR A 461 0.78 7.12 -12.59
C THR A 461 -0.54 6.37 -12.74
N CYS A 462 -1.56 7.07 -13.22
CA CYS A 462 -2.72 6.50 -13.91
C CYS A 462 -2.60 6.75 -15.43
N VAL A 463 -3.60 6.31 -16.19
CA VAL A 463 -3.86 6.72 -17.58
C VAL A 463 -5.33 7.09 -17.70
N VAL A 464 -5.62 8.28 -18.22
CA VAL A 464 -6.99 8.75 -18.44
C VAL A 464 -7.36 8.53 -19.90
N ILE A 465 -8.48 7.84 -20.13
CA ILE A 465 -8.91 7.34 -21.43
C ILE A 465 -10.35 7.84 -21.67
N PRO A 466 -10.54 9.05 -22.23
CA PRO A 466 -11.86 9.62 -22.48
C PRO A 466 -12.49 9.03 -23.75
N PHE A 467 -13.79 8.73 -23.73
CA PHE A 467 -14.53 8.23 -24.89
C PHE A 467 -16.05 8.44 -24.75
N GLY A 468 -16.76 8.47 -25.88
CA GLY A 468 -18.17 8.82 -25.99
C GLY A 468 -18.37 10.07 -26.86
N ASP A 469 -19.55 10.68 -26.79
CA ASP A 469 -19.84 12.01 -27.34
C ASP A 469 -20.06 12.98 -26.16
N TRP A 470 -19.38 14.14 -26.13
CA TRP A 470 -19.54 15.13 -25.05
C TRP A 470 -19.19 16.56 -25.47
N GLU A 471 -19.50 17.54 -24.61
CA GLU A 471 -19.10 18.95 -24.73
C GLU A 471 -18.34 19.41 -23.47
N GLY A 472 -17.21 20.08 -23.62
CA GLY A 472 -16.27 20.39 -22.53
C GLY A 472 -15.39 19.18 -22.17
N GLY A 473 -15.24 18.88 -20.87
CA GLY A 473 -14.59 17.64 -20.41
C GLY A 473 -13.08 17.76 -20.21
N GLU A 474 -12.59 18.91 -19.76
CA GLU A 474 -11.17 19.23 -19.68
C GLU A 474 -10.45 18.54 -18.50
N LEU A 475 -9.31 17.91 -18.76
CA LEU A 475 -8.47 17.33 -17.70
C LEU A 475 -7.60 18.42 -17.06
N CYS A 476 -7.86 18.75 -15.80
CA CYS A 476 -7.15 19.79 -15.06
C CYS A 476 -6.09 19.21 -14.10
N LEU A 477 -4.81 19.40 -14.41
CA LEU A 477 -3.68 19.03 -13.57
C LEU A 477 -3.31 20.20 -12.65
N HIS A 478 -3.98 20.34 -11.50
CA HIS A 478 -3.92 21.52 -10.62
C HIS A 478 -2.50 22.02 -10.28
N GLU A 479 -1.62 21.12 -9.82
CA GLU A 479 -0.28 21.48 -9.35
C GLU A 479 0.66 21.89 -10.50
N ALA A 480 0.55 21.23 -11.65
CA ALA A 480 1.24 21.63 -12.88
C ALA A 480 0.63 22.90 -13.50
N GLY A 481 -0.67 23.12 -13.31
CA GLY A 481 -1.41 24.22 -13.94
C GLY A 481 -1.66 23.99 -15.42
N HIS A 482 -1.89 22.74 -15.83
CA HIS A 482 -2.29 22.40 -17.21
C HIS A 482 -3.79 22.09 -17.23
N VAL A 483 -4.50 22.60 -18.23
CA VAL A 483 -5.88 22.22 -18.57
C VAL A 483 -5.85 21.67 -19.98
N TRP A 484 -6.23 20.41 -20.17
CA TRP A 484 -6.19 19.73 -21.47
C TRP A 484 -7.59 19.64 -22.08
N CYS A 485 -7.78 20.19 -23.28
CA CYS A 485 -9.05 20.08 -24.02
C CYS A 485 -9.17 18.68 -24.64
N LEU A 486 -9.63 17.70 -23.85
CA LEU A 486 -9.89 16.34 -24.36
C LEU A 486 -10.97 16.37 -25.47
N LYS A 487 -10.85 15.48 -26.45
CA LYS A 487 -11.75 15.37 -27.62
C LYS A 487 -12.32 13.95 -27.70
N PRO A 488 -13.56 13.78 -28.21
CA PRO A 488 -14.08 12.47 -28.63
C PRO A 488 -13.31 11.91 -29.84
#